data_AF-A0A6N2M3K5-F1
#
_entry.id   AF-A0A6N2M3K5-F1
#
_cell.length_a   1.000
_cell.length_b   1.000
_cell.length_c   1.000
_cell.angle_alpha   90.00
_cell.angle_beta   90.00
_cell.angle_gamma   90.00
#
_symmetry.space_group_name_H-M   'P 1'
#
loop_
_entity.id
_entity.type
_entity.pdbx_description
1 polymer ?
#
loop_
_entity_poly.entity_id
_entity_poly.type
_entity_poly.pdbx_seq_one_letter_code
_entity_poly.pdbx_strand_id
1 'polypeptide(L)'
;MATMESLIGLVNRIQRACTVLGDHGGEGMSLWEALPSVAVVGGQSSGKSSVLESVVGRDFLPRGSGIVTRRPLVLQLHKIDGGSDYAEFLHTPKKKYTDFASVRKEIADETDRITGKSKQISNIPIHLSIYSPNVVNLTLVDLPGLTKVAVEGQQESIVEDIENMVRSYVEKPNCIILAISPANQDIATSDAIKLAREVDPSGERTFGVLTKLDLMDKGTNALDVLEGRSYRLQHPWVGIVNRSQADINKNVDMIAARRKEREYFETSPEYGHLTSKMGAEYLAKLLSKHLETVIRQKIPSIIALINKTIDELNAELDRIGRPIAVDSGAQLYTILELCRAFDRVFKEHLDGGRPGGDRIYGVFDHQLPAALKKLPFDRHLSMKNVQKVVSEADGYQPHLIAPEQGYRRLIDGSISYFKGPAEATVDAVHFVLKELVRKSIALTEELKRFPTLQSDIAAAANEALERFRDESRRTVQRLVDMESSYLTVEFFRKLHLEPEKNTNTNPNQPGPNADRFNDNHFRRIGSNVSAYIGMVCDTLRNSIPKAVVYCQVREAKRSLLNNFYAQVGRREKERLGAMLDEDPQLMERRTTIAKRLELYKSARDEIDSVAWK
;
A
#
# COMPACT_ATOMS: atom_id res chain seq x y z
N MET A 1 -0.94 -9.95 -37.62
CA MET A 1 -0.06 -11.09 -37.34
C MET A 1 1.27 -10.57 -36.85
N ALA A 2 1.47 -10.53 -35.53
CA ALA A 2 2.76 -10.22 -34.91
C ALA A 2 3.86 -11.06 -35.55
N THR A 3 4.93 -10.42 -36.02
CA THR A 3 6.09 -11.08 -36.60
C THR A 3 6.75 -11.98 -35.54
N MET A 4 7.23 -13.16 -35.97
CA MET A 4 7.85 -14.19 -35.11
C MET A 4 8.95 -13.63 -34.17
N GLU A 5 9.63 -12.56 -34.57
CA GLU A 5 10.70 -11.91 -33.80
C GLU A 5 10.18 -11.08 -32.61
N SER A 6 8.90 -10.68 -32.60
CA SER A 6 8.32 -9.79 -31.59
C SER A 6 8.00 -10.50 -30.26
N LEU A 7 7.56 -11.75 -30.31
CA LEU A 7 7.06 -12.51 -29.14
C LEU A 7 8.17 -12.93 -28.17
N ILE A 8 9.30 -13.40 -28.68
CA ILE A 8 10.45 -13.77 -27.84
C ILE A 8 11.08 -12.51 -27.24
N GLY A 9 11.15 -11.42 -28.01
CA GLY A 9 11.60 -10.11 -27.52
C GLY A 9 10.74 -9.59 -26.37
N LEU A 10 9.41 -9.77 -26.44
CA LEU A 10 8.46 -9.44 -25.38
C LEU A 10 8.73 -10.24 -24.10
N VAL A 11 8.83 -11.57 -24.19
CA VAL A 11 9.13 -12.44 -23.03
C VAL A 11 10.44 -12.02 -22.37
N ASN A 12 11.46 -11.69 -23.16
CA ASN A 12 12.76 -11.27 -22.64
C ASN A 12 12.71 -9.91 -21.92
N ARG A 13 11.87 -8.97 -22.35
CA ARG A 13 11.66 -7.69 -21.67
C ARG A 13 10.94 -7.88 -20.34
N ILE A 14 9.85 -8.65 -20.33
CA ILE A 14 9.10 -8.96 -19.10
C ILE A 14 10.01 -9.67 -18.10
N GLN A 15 10.76 -10.67 -18.56
CA GLN A 15 11.80 -11.34 -17.78
C GLN A 15 12.74 -10.32 -17.13
N ARG A 16 13.42 -9.48 -17.92
CA ARG A 16 14.36 -8.49 -17.39
C ARG A 16 13.73 -7.57 -16.34
N ALA A 17 12.50 -7.14 -16.59
CA ALA A 17 11.77 -6.28 -15.67
C ALA A 17 11.51 -7.00 -14.32
N CYS A 18 11.07 -8.27 -14.34
CA CYS A 18 10.87 -9.07 -13.13
C CYS A 18 12.18 -9.25 -12.34
N THR A 19 13.30 -9.50 -13.02
CA THR A 19 14.60 -9.64 -12.37
C THR A 19 15.04 -8.39 -11.63
N VAL A 20 14.81 -7.20 -12.20
CA VAL A 20 15.19 -5.91 -11.57
C VAL A 20 14.43 -5.68 -10.25
N LEU A 21 13.22 -6.22 -10.11
CA LEU A 21 12.43 -6.10 -8.88
C LEU A 21 12.76 -7.16 -7.82
N GLY A 22 13.79 -8.00 -8.04
CA GLY A 22 14.16 -9.05 -7.11
C GLY A 22 13.22 -10.25 -7.11
N ASP A 23 12.36 -10.38 -8.13
CA ASP A 23 11.47 -11.53 -8.32
C ASP A 23 12.28 -12.71 -8.90
N HIS A 24 13.19 -13.24 -8.08
CA HIS A 24 14.14 -14.30 -8.44
C HIS A 24 13.54 -15.72 -8.37
N GLY A 25 12.23 -15.86 -8.63
CA GLY A 25 11.55 -17.15 -8.79
C GLY A 25 11.82 -18.17 -7.68
N GLY A 26 11.79 -17.71 -6.42
CA GLY A 26 12.12 -18.50 -5.23
C GLY A 26 10.95 -18.76 -4.28
N GLU A 27 9.95 -17.86 -4.20
CA GLU A 27 8.77 -18.04 -3.33
C GLU A 27 7.50 -17.44 -3.96
N GLY A 28 6.55 -18.32 -4.32
CA GLY A 28 5.26 -17.95 -4.92
C GLY A 28 5.29 -17.89 -6.45
N MET A 29 4.11 -17.99 -7.08
CA MET A 29 3.96 -18.01 -8.54
C MET A 29 4.31 -16.64 -9.15
N SER A 30 5.59 -16.41 -9.37
CA SER A 30 6.13 -15.16 -9.92
C SER A 30 5.82 -15.03 -11.41
N LEU A 31 5.73 -13.80 -11.92
CA LEU A 31 5.55 -13.58 -13.36
C LEU A 31 6.73 -14.17 -14.15
N TRP A 32 7.92 -14.20 -13.55
CA TRP A 32 9.10 -14.86 -14.11
C TRP A 32 8.88 -16.37 -14.33
N GLU A 33 8.27 -17.08 -13.38
CA GLU A 33 8.00 -18.52 -13.47
C GLU A 33 6.95 -18.90 -14.52
N ALA A 34 6.02 -17.99 -14.80
CA ALA A 34 5.01 -18.21 -15.83
C ALA A 34 5.60 -18.14 -17.26
N LEU A 35 6.80 -17.58 -17.42
CA LEU A 35 7.41 -17.35 -18.74
C LEU A 35 8.17 -18.59 -19.23
N PRO A 36 7.95 -19.04 -20.48
CA PRO A 36 8.68 -20.16 -21.05
C PRO A 36 10.19 -19.89 -21.15
N SER A 37 10.99 -20.90 -20.79
CA SER A 37 12.46 -20.84 -20.87
C SER A 37 13.03 -22.21 -21.22
N VAL A 38 14.23 -22.23 -21.82
CA VAL A 38 14.94 -23.47 -22.13
C VAL A 38 16.05 -23.70 -21.10
N ALA A 39 15.94 -24.71 -20.26
CA ALA A 39 16.98 -25.09 -19.30
C ALA A 39 17.91 -26.14 -19.90
N VAL A 40 19.21 -25.89 -19.83
CA VAL A 40 20.25 -26.80 -20.34
C VAL A 40 20.73 -27.70 -19.21
N VAL A 41 20.51 -29.01 -19.37
CA VAL A 41 20.80 -30.03 -18.36
C VAL A 41 21.79 -31.04 -18.93
N GLY A 42 22.76 -31.45 -18.13
CA GLY A 42 23.77 -32.40 -18.55
C GLY A 42 24.82 -32.66 -17.49
N GLY A 43 25.41 -33.85 -17.50
CA GLY A 43 26.53 -34.19 -16.65
C GLY A 43 27.73 -33.26 -16.83
N GLN A 44 28.65 -33.26 -15.88
CA GLN A 44 29.93 -32.58 -16.03
C GLN A 44 30.64 -33.07 -17.30
N SER A 45 31.21 -32.16 -18.09
CA SER A 45 31.92 -32.49 -19.34
C SER A 45 31.08 -33.15 -20.45
N SER A 46 29.74 -33.10 -20.37
CA SER A 46 28.84 -33.54 -21.46
C SER A 46 28.85 -32.61 -22.69
N GLY A 47 29.53 -31.46 -22.60
CA GLY A 47 29.62 -30.49 -23.70
C GLY A 47 28.55 -29.40 -23.68
N LYS A 48 27.86 -29.17 -22.56
CA LYS A 48 26.86 -28.08 -22.41
C LYS A 48 27.35 -26.72 -22.89
N SER A 49 28.47 -26.25 -22.33
CA SER A 49 29.05 -24.95 -22.68
C SER A 49 29.46 -24.90 -24.16
N SER A 50 29.97 -26.00 -24.71
CA SER A 50 30.30 -26.09 -26.14
C SER A 50 29.07 -26.00 -27.03
N VAL A 51 27.95 -26.65 -26.65
CA VAL A 51 26.68 -26.54 -27.39
C VAL A 51 26.16 -25.11 -27.38
N LEU A 52 26.18 -24.45 -26.21
CA LEU A 52 25.77 -23.05 -26.08
C LEU A 52 26.63 -22.11 -26.94
N GLU A 53 27.96 -22.26 -26.90
CA GLU A 53 28.87 -21.49 -27.74
C GLU A 53 28.67 -21.76 -29.23
N SER A 54 28.43 -23.01 -29.63
CA SER A 54 28.12 -23.37 -31.02
C SER A 54 26.80 -22.77 -31.50
N VAL A 55 25.78 -22.72 -30.65
CA VAL A 55 24.48 -22.07 -30.93
C VAL A 55 24.66 -20.55 -31.09
N VAL A 56 25.43 -19.91 -30.22
CA VAL A 56 25.70 -18.45 -30.28
C VAL A 56 26.65 -18.09 -31.42
N GLY A 57 27.60 -18.95 -31.74
CA GLY A 57 28.63 -18.65 -32.74
C GLY A 57 29.88 -17.97 -32.16
N ARG A 58 30.01 -17.84 -30.83
CA ARG A 58 31.11 -17.13 -30.15
C ARG A 58 31.60 -17.86 -28.91
N ASP A 59 32.86 -17.62 -28.56
CA ASP A 59 33.52 -18.11 -27.34
C ASP A 59 33.33 -17.12 -26.20
N PHE A 60 32.44 -17.42 -25.25
CA PHE A 60 32.12 -16.50 -24.16
C PHE A 60 31.95 -17.17 -22.81
N LEU A 61 31.83 -18.50 -22.76
CA LEU A 61 31.70 -19.21 -21.49
C LEU A 61 33.08 -19.48 -20.89
N PRO A 62 33.24 -19.43 -19.55
CA PRO A 62 34.47 -19.84 -18.90
C PRO A 62 34.82 -21.29 -19.26
N ARG A 63 36.10 -21.63 -19.25
CA ARG A 63 36.60 -23.00 -19.45
C ARG A 63 37.58 -23.34 -18.34
N GLY A 64 37.50 -24.55 -17.80
CA GLY A 64 38.39 -25.02 -16.74
C GLY A 64 38.11 -26.46 -16.32
N SER A 65 38.98 -27.01 -15.49
CA SER A 65 38.78 -28.30 -14.82
C SER A 65 37.89 -28.11 -13.59
N GLY A 66 36.91 -29.00 -13.38
CA GLY A 66 35.96 -28.92 -12.26
C GLY A 66 34.60 -28.34 -12.66
N ILE A 67 33.86 -27.80 -11.69
CA ILE A 67 32.55 -27.18 -11.91
C ILE A 67 32.79 -25.77 -12.46
N VAL A 68 32.61 -25.63 -13.78
CA VAL A 68 32.86 -24.38 -14.49
C VAL A 68 31.71 -23.39 -14.29
N THR A 69 30.48 -23.82 -14.53
CA THR A 69 29.27 -23.05 -14.27
C THR A 69 28.85 -23.24 -12.81
N ARG A 70 29.14 -22.25 -11.94
CA ARG A 70 28.80 -22.27 -10.49
C ARG A 70 27.54 -21.48 -10.13
N ARG A 71 27.03 -20.69 -11.08
CA ARG A 71 25.79 -19.92 -10.98
C ARG A 71 24.98 -20.15 -12.25
N PRO A 72 23.64 -20.23 -12.19
CA PRO A 72 22.82 -20.27 -13.39
C PRO A 72 23.10 -19.06 -14.28
N LEU A 73 23.26 -19.27 -15.58
CA LEU A 73 23.44 -18.18 -16.55
C LEU A 73 22.20 -18.10 -17.44
N VAL A 74 21.41 -17.04 -17.26
CA VAL A 74 20.27 -16.71 -18.12
C VAL A 74 20.79 -15.95 -19.33
N LEU A 75 20.89 -16.66 -20.45
CA LEU A 75 21.39 -16.18 -21.73
C LEU A 75 20.22 -15.81 -22.64
N GLN A 76 20.12 -14.53 -22.99
CA GLN A 76 19.15 -14.00 -23.93
C GLN A 76 19.82 -13.65 -25.25
N LEU A 77 19.47 -14.35 -26.32
CA LEU A 77 19.95 -14.09 -27.67
C LEU A 77 18.96 -13.18 -28.39
N HIS A 78 19.49 -12.12 -28.98
CA HIS A 78 18.74 -11.13 -29.74
C HIS A 78 19.30 -11.04 -31.16
N LYS A 79 18.46 -11.37 -32.13
CA LYS A 79 18.78 -11.16 -33.55
C LYS A 79 18.68 -9.67 -33.86
N ILE A 80 19.71 -9.12 -34.51
CA ILE A 80 19.74 -7.73 -35.00
C ILE A 80 19.88 -7.70 -36.52
N ASP A 81 19.24 -6.73 -37.19
CA ASP A 81 19.22 -6.65 -38.67
C ASP A 81 20.54 -6.15 -39.28
N GLY A 82 21.50 -5.72 -38.46
CA GLY A 82 22.83 -5.31 -38.86
C GLY A 82 23.68 -4.78 -37.71
N GLY A 83 25.00 -4.74 -37.91
CA GLY A 83 25.98 -4.28 -36.91
C GLY A 83 26.92 -5.38 -36.43
N SER A 84 27.86 -5.00 -35.55
CA SER A 84 28.78 -5.93 -34.89
C SER A 84 28.14 -6.59 -33.68
N ASP A 85 28.55 -7.82 -33.38
CA ASP A 85 28.11 -8.53 -32.19
C ASP A 85 28.49 -7.75 -30.92
N TYR A 86 27.57 -7.66 -29.96
CA TYR A 86 27.85 -7.10 -28.63
C TYR A 86 27.02 -7.81 -27.55
N ALA A 87 27.48 -7.70 -26.31
CA ALA A 87 26.79 -8.25 -25.15
C ALA A 87 26.59 -7.19 -24.05
N GLU A 88 25.55 -7.36 -23.25
CA GLU A 88 25.21 -6.51 -22.11
C GLU A 88 24.84 -7.38 -20.91
N PHE A 89 25.31 -7.01 -19.73
CA PHE A 89 24.93 -7.65 -18.47
C PHE A 89 23.92 -6.81 -17.71
N LEU A 90 23.00 -7.46 -17.01
CA LEU A 90 22.01 -6.77 -16.19
C LEU A 90 22.64 -5.99 -15.02
N HIS A 91 23.71 -6.52 -14.41
CA HIS A 91 24.38 -5.90 -13.27
C HIS A 91 25.32 -4.73 -13.65
N THR A 92 25.67 -4.59 -14.94
CA THR A 92 26.40 -3.43 -15.47
C THR A 92 25.60 -2.77 -16.61
N PRO A 93 24.45 -2.14 -16.29
CA PRO A 93 23.61 -1.53 -17.30
C PRO A 93 24.39 -0.42 -18.03
N LYS A 94 24.20 -0.31 -19.36
CA LYS A 94 24.85 0.66 -20.28
C LYS A 94 26.28 0.37 -20.71
N LYS A 95 26.93 -0.69 -20.21
CA LYS A 95 28.24 -1.13 -20.70
C LYS A 95 28.07 -2.19 -21.79
N LYS A 96 28.49 -1.87 -23.02
CA LYS A 96 28.49 -2.79 -24.16
C LYS A 96 29.84 -3.50 -24.26
N TYR A 97 29.80 -4.82 -24.27
CA TYR A 97 30.98 -5.67 -24.47
C TYR A 97 31.03 -6.11 -25.93
N THR A 98 32.01 -5.62 -26.69
CA THR A 98 32.25 -6.04 -28.08
C THR A 98 33.26 -7.17 -28.18
N ASP A 99 34.10 -7.34 -27.16
CA ASP A 99 35.04 -8.44 -27.03
C ASP A 99 34.47 -9.55 -26.12
N PHE A 100 34.26 -10.74 -26.69
CA PHE A 100 33.70 -11.89 -25.96
C PHE A 100 34.71 -12.54 -25.00
N ALA A 101 36.02 -12.28 -25.13
CA ALA A 101 36.98 -12.67 -24.10
C ALA A 101 36.74 -11.85 -22.82
N SER A 102 36.40 -10.57 -22.95
CA SER A 102 35.98 -9.72 -21.84
C SER A 102 34.64 -10.18 -21.23
N VAL A 103 33.68 -10.64 -22.04
CA VAL A 103 32.42 -11.25 -21.54
C VAL A 103 32.73 -12.49 -20.69
N ARG A 104 33.60 -13.38 -21.17
CA ARG A 104 34.04 -14.56 -20.42
C ARG A 104 34.65 -14.21 -19.08
N LYS A 105 35.53 -13.21 -19.07
CA LYS A 105 36.17 -12.72 -17.85
C LYS A 105 35.15 -12.14 -16.88
N GLU A 106 34.22 -11.33 -17.37
CA GLU A 106 33.15 -10.74 -16.55
C GLU A 106 32.25 -11.81 -15.92
N ILE A 107 31.90 -12.89 -16.65
CA ILE A 107 31.13 -14.01 -16.07
C ILE A 107 31.91 -14.66 -14.91
N ALA A 108 33.22 -14.86 -15.07
CA ALA A 108 34.06 -15.44 -14.03
C ALA A 108 34.19 -14.51 -12.82
N ASP A 109 34.46 -13.23 -13.06
CA ASP A 109 34.61 -12.19 -12.03
C ASP A 109 33.29 -12.02 -11.24
N GLU A 110 32.15 -11.97 -11.92
CA GLU A 110 30.82 -11.86 -11.30
C GLU A 110 30.42 -13.13 -10.54
N THR A 111 30.87 -14.30 -11.00
CA THR A 111 30.70 -15.55 -10.26
C THR A 111 31.49 -15.50 -8.95
N ASP A 112 32.79 -15.19 -9.03
CA ASP A 112 33.70 -15.12 -7.89
C ASP A 112 33.29 -14.03 -6.88
N ARG A 113 32.64 -12.95 -7.33
CA ARG A 113 32.13 -11.89 -6.47
C ARG A 113 31.08 -12.39 -5.47
N ILE A 114 30.20 -13.31 -5.88
CA ILE A 114 29.11 -13.83 -5.05
C ILE A 114 29.50 -15.12 -4.33
N THR A 115 30.16 -16.06 -5.02
CA THR A 115 30.51 -17.37 -4.44
C THR A 115 31.83 -17.37 -3.67
N GLY A 116 32.57 -16.25 -3.72
CA GLY A 116 33.97 -16.20 -3.32
C GLY A 116 34.87 -17.05 -4.25
N LYS A 117 36.17 -17.07 -3.93
CA LYS A 117 37.14 -17.98 -4.58
C LYS A 117 37.03 -19.44 -4.11
N SER A 118 36.18 -19.69 -3.11
CA SER A 118 35.74 -21.04 -2.74
C SER A 118 34.93 -21.64 -3.88
N LYS A 119 35.08 -22.94 -4.14
CA LYS A 119 34.36 -23.68 -5.22
C LYS A 119 32.86 -23.89 -4.91
N GLN A 120 32.22 -22.95 -4.24
CA GLN A 120 30.80 -22.95 -3.87
C GLN A 120 29.92 -22.54 -5.06
N ILE A 121 28.64 -22.92 -5.00
CA ILE A 121 27.62 -22.55 -5.98
C ILE A 121 26.65 -21.51 -5.39
N SER A 122 25.92 -20.81 -6.25
CA SER A 122 24.83 -19.92 -5.82
C SER A 122 23.65 -20.03 -6.79
N ASN A 123 22.44 -19.97 -6.25
CA ASN A 123 21.19 -20.00 -7.00
C ASN A 123 20.85 -18.65 -7.66
N ILE A 124 21.59 -17.58 -7.35
CA ILE A 124 21.37 -16.24 -7.92
C ILE A 124 21.89 -16.23 -9.38
N PRO A 125 21.01 -16.09 -10.39
CA PRO A 125 21.43 -16.16 -11.78
C PRO A 125 22.26 -14.94 -12.23
N ILE A 126 23.08 -15.14 -13.26
CA ILE A 126 23.71 -14.06 -14.04
C ILE A 126 22.89 -13.85 -15.30
N HIS A 127 22.52 -12.61 -15.61
CA HIS A 127 21.73 -12.26 -16.80
C HIS A 127 22.62 -11.64 -17.86
N LEU A 128 22.69 -12.29 -19.02
CA LEU A 128 23.50 -11.89 -20.17
C LEU A 128 22.63 -11.79 -21.42
N SER A 129 22.60 -10.61 -22.04
CA SER A 129 21.97 -10.39 -23.33
C SER A 129 23.04 -10.29 -24.42
N ILE A 130 22.97 -11.14 -25.46
CA ILE A 130 23.86 -11.10 -26.63
C ILE A 130 23.05 -10.66 -27.85
N TYR A 131 23.56 -9.65 -28.56
CA TYR A 131 22.97 -9.10 -29.77
C TYR A 131 23.87 -9.45 -30.96
N SER A 132 23.34 -10.18 -31.95
CA SER A 132 24.10 -10.61 -33.13
C SER A 132 23.18 -10.83 -34.34
N PRO A 133 23.60 -10.52 -35.59
CA PRO A 133 22.84 -10.85 -36.78
C PRO A 133 22.82 -12.36 -37.09
N ASN A 134 23.74 -13.13 -36.50
CA ASN A 134 23.94 -14.55 -36.80
C ASN A 134 23.23 -15.51 -35.83
N VAL A 135 22.44 -14.97 -34.89
CA VAL A 135 21.69 -15.75 -33.89
C VAL A 135 20.19 -15.64 -34.12
N VAL A 136 19.43 -16.56 -33.53
CA VAL A 136 17.98 -16.49 -33.42
C VAL A 136 17.59 -15.87 -32.09
N ASN A 137 16.38 -15.30 -32.02
CA ASN A 137 15.82 -14.91 -30.73
C ASN A 137 15.55 -16.17 -29.91
N LEU A 138 16.25 -16.33 -28.80
CA LEU A 138 16.18 -17.52 -27.96
C LEU A 138 16.67 -17.20 -26.53
N THR A 139 16.02 -17.79 -25.53
CA THR A 139 16.43 -17.65 -24.13
C THR A 139 16.77 -19.01 -23.55
N LEU A 140 18.00 -19.14 -23.08
CA LEU A 140 18.60 -20.36 -22.57
C LEU A 140 19.05 -20.11 -21.12
N VAL A 141 18.91 -21.12 -20.28
CA VAL A 141 19.45 -21.11 -18.91
C VAL A 141 20.53 -22.19 -18.83
N ASP A 142 21.80 -21.79 -18.76
CA ASP A 142 22.89 -22.71 -18.48
C ASP A 142 22.90 -23.03 -16.99
N LEU A 143 22.81 -24.31 -16.65
CA LEU A 143 22.80 -24.78 -15.27
C LEU A 143 24.13 -25.50 -14.96
N PRO A 144 24.55 -25.51 -13.69
CA PRO A 144 25.69 -26.31 -13.26
C PRO A 144 25.58 -27.77 -13.72
N GLY A 145 26.71 -28.37 -14.12
CA GLY A 145 26.72 -29.76 -14.55
C GLY A 145 26.50 -30.71 -13.40
N LEU A 146 25.67 -31.74 -13.60
CA LEU A 146 25.46 -32.79 -12.60
C LEU A 146 26.79 -33.53 -12.35
N THR A 147 27.19 -33.61 -11.09
CA THR A 147 28.42 -34.27 -10.61
C THR A 147 28.06 -35.41 -9.66
N LYS A 148 28.76 -36.55 -9.74
CA LYS A 148 28.49 -37.70 -8.85
C LYS A 148 29.36 -37.72 -7.58
N VAL A 149 30.46 -36.96 -7.57
CA VAL A 149 31.46 -36.98 -6.51
C VAL A 149 31.90 -35.54 -6.24
N ALA A 150 31.99 -35.17 -4.96
CA ALA A 150 32.56 -33.89 -4.53
C ALA A 150 34.09 -33.90 -4.71
N VAL A 151 34.64 -32.85 -5.32
CA VAL A 151 36.10 -32.70 -5.52
C VAL A 151 36.72 -32.04 -4.28
N GLU A 152 38.01 -32.24 -4.03
CA GLU A 152 38.74 -31.59 -2.91
C GLU A 152 38.45 -30.08 -2.81
N GLY A 153 37.99 -29.68 -1.61
CA GLY A 153 37.60 -28.29 -1.28
C GLY A 153 36.12 -27.96 -1.47
N GLN A 154 35.27 -28.92 -1.87
CA GLN A 154 33.81 -28.77 -1.92
C GLN A 154 33.15 -29.46 -0.72
N GLN A 155 31.97 -29.00 -0.31
CA GLN A 155 31.15 -29.65 0.71
C GLN A 155 30.56 -30.96 0.14
N GLU A 156 30.34 -31.96 1.00
CA GLU A 156 29.71 -33.22 0.58
C GLU A 156 28.28 -33.01 0.04
N SER A 157 27.57 -31.98 0.51
CA SER A 157 26.22 -31.61 0.04
C SER A 157 26.18 -31.06 -1.38
N ILE A 158 27.33 -30.71 -2.00
CA ILE A 158 27.36 -29.98 -3.27
C ILE A 158 26.62 -30.71 -4.40
N VAL A 159 26.63 -32.04 -4.37
CA VAL A 159 25.95 -32.89 -5.35
C VAL A 159 24.43 -32.68 -5.25
N GLU A 160 23.92 -32.74 -4.03
CA GLU A 160 22.49 -32.53 -3.73
C GLU A 160 22.09 -31.07 -3.98
N ASP A 161 22.95 -30.10 -3.63
CA ASP A 161 22.71 -28.67 -3.86
C ASP A 161 22.61 -28.35 -5.37
N ILE A 162 23.46 -28.96 -6.21
CA ILE A 162 23.40 -28.83 -7.67
C ILE A 162 22.12 -29.49 -8.21
N GLU A 163 21.80 -30.69 -7.74
CA GLU A 163 20.60 -31.39 -8.19
C GLU A 163 19.33 -30.61 -7.84
N ASN A 164 19.22 -30.13 -6.59
CA ASN A 164 18.13 -29.29 -6.12
C ASN A 164 18.03 -27.97 -6.91
N MET A 165 19.18 -27.34 -7.21
CA MET A 165 19.22 -26.16 -8.05
C MET A 165 18.68 -26.47 -9.45
N VAL A 166 19.14 -27.55 -10.10
CA VAL A 166 18.64 -27.93 -11.43
C VAL A 166 17.14 -28.24 -11.38
N ARG A 167 16.68 -29.03 -10.40
CA ARG A 167 15.27 -29.36 -10.17
C ARG A 167 14.40 -28.12 -10.07
N SER A 168 14.83 -27.10 -9.34
CA SER A 168 14.10 -25.83 -9.19
C SER A 168 13.82 -25.11 -10.52
N TYR A 169 14.60 -25.38 -11.58
CA TYR A 169 14.33 -24.87 -12.92
C TYR A 169 13.51 -25.86 -13.76
N VAL A 170 13.83 -27.16 -13.73
CA VAL A 170 13.24 -28.15 -14.63
C VAL A 170 11.88 -28.69 -14.17
N GLU A 171 11.53 -28.61 -12.90
CA GLU A 171 10.20 -28.98 -12.38
C GLU A 171 9.11 -28.01 -12.84
N LYS A 172 9.50 -26.79 -13.26
CA LYS A 172 8.57 -25.78 -13.74
C LYS A 172 7.90 -26.27 -15.04
N PRO A 173 6.55 -26.29 -15.12
CA PRO A 173 5.83 -26.88 -16.25
C PRO A 173 6.04 -26.14 -17.57
N ASN A 174 6.39 -24.84 -17.51
CA ASN A 174 6.67 -24.03 -18.69
C ASN A 174 8.15 -24.07 -19.11
N CYS A 175 8.99 -24.88 -18.45
CA CYS A 175 10.40 -25.04 -18.79
C CYS A 175 10.59 -26.16 -19.83
N ILE A 176 11.26 -25.82 -20.94
CA ILE A 176 11.73 -26.79 -21.94
C ILE A 176 13.08 -27.33 -21.47
N ILE A 177 13.23 -28.64 -21.44
CA ILE A 177 14.44 -29.31 -20.97
C ILE A 177 15.31 -29.66 -22.17
N LEU A 178 16.53 -29.11 -22.24
CA LEU A 178 17.53 -29.50 -23.22
C LEU A 178 18.51 -30.48 -22.56
N ALA A 179 18.29 -31.78 -22.76
CA ALA A 179 19.05 -32.86 -22.15
C ALA A 179 20.28 -33.21 -23.01
N ILE A 180 21.46 -32.78 -22.58
CA ILE A 180 22.73 -32.95 -23.30
C ILE A 180 23.47 -34.18 -22.78
N SER A 181 23.67 -35.17 -23.65
CA SER A 181 24.40 -36.42 -23.36
C SER A 181 25.54 -36.63 -24.34
N PRO A 182 26.71 -37.13 -23.92
CA PRO A 182 27.79 -37.47 -24.83
C PRO A 182 27.52 -38.83 -25.51
N ALA A 183 27.81 -38.95 -26.80
CA ALA A 183 27.53 -40.13 -27.61
C ALA A 183 28.51 -41.29 -27.36
N ASN A 184 29.66 -41.02 -26.77
CA ASN A 184 30.65 -42.03 -26.40
C ASN A 184 30.33 -42.73 -25.06
N GLN A 185 29.16 -42.48 -24.47
CA GLN A 185 28.67 -43.13 -23.27
C GLN A 185 27.27 -43.68 -23.54
N ASP A 186 26.88 -44.74 -22.83
CA ASP A 186 25.54 -45.29 -22.95
C ASP A 186 24.50 -44.29 -22.44
N ILE A 187 23.48 -44.03 -23.26
CA ILE A 187 22.41 -43.09 -22.95
C ILE A 187 21.62 -43.51 -21.70
N ALA A 188 21.55 -44.81 -21.40
CA ALA A 188 20.90 -45.34 -20.20
C ALA A 188 21.57 -44.85 -18.90
N THR A 189 22.82 -44.41 -18.96
CA THR A 189 23.58 -43.89 -17.81
C THR A 189 23.55 -42.36 -17.71
N SER A 190 22.85 -41.67 -18.62
CA SER A 190 22.80 -40.22 -18.68
C SER A 190 21.99 -39.63 -17.52
N ASP A 191 22.67 -38.86 -16.66
CA ASP A 191 22.02 -38.14 -15.56
C ASP A 191 21.01 -37.09 -16.08
N ALA A 192 21.25 -36.54 -17.28
CA ALA A 192 20.36 -35.57 -17.92
C ALA A 192 19.00 -36.20 -18.26
N ILE A 193 19.03 -37.40 -18.84
CA ILE A 193 17.82 -38.14 -19.23
C ILE A 193 17.11 -38.72 -18.02
N LYS A 194 17.87 -39.20 -17.03
CA LYS A 194 17.29 -39.64 -15.74
C LYS A 194 16.48 -38.51 -15.10
N LEU A 195 17.09 -37.33 -14.95
CA LEU A 195 16.42 -36.18 -14.35
C LEU A 195 15.22 -35.72 -15.18
N ALA A 196 15.38 -35.65 -16.52
CA ALA A 196 14.30 -35.27 -17.41
C ALA A 196 13.10 -36.23 -17.30
N ARG A 197 13.33 -37.55 -17.20
CA ARG A 197 12.25 -38.55 -17.07
C ARG A 197 11.49 -38.45 -15.76
N GLU A 198 12.15 -38.03 -14.69
CA GLU A 198 11.51 -37.84 -13.38
C GLU A 198 10.54 -36.67 -13.37
N VAL A 199 10.86 -35.58 -14.10
CA VAL A 199 10.04 -34.35 -14.14
C VAL A 199 9.16 -34.22 -15.41
N ASP A 200 9.44 -35.01 -16.45
CA ASP A 200 8.72 -35.09 -17.72
C ASP A 200 8.63 -36.55 -18.21
N PRO A 201 7.79 -37.40 -17.57
CA PRO A 201 7.70 -38.82 -17.93
C PRO A 201 7.17 -39.08 -19.35
N SER A 202 6.35 -38.18 -19.90
CA SER A 202 5.82 -38.29 -21.26
C SER A 202 6.78 -37.77 -22.34
N GLY A 203 7.82 -37.03 -21.94
CA GLY A 203 8.84 -36.46 -22.84
C GLY A 203 8.30 -35.33 -23.71
N GLU A 204 7.24 -34.64 -23.29
CA GLU A 204 6.52 -33.62 -24.06
C GLU A 204 7.28 -32.30 -24.18
N ARG A 205 8.20 -32.02 -23.25
CA ARG A 205 8.97 -30.76 -23.17
C ARG A 205 10.48 -31.00 -23.12
N THR A 206 10.91 -32.23 -23.41
CA THR A 206 12.33 -32.64 -23.37
C THR A 206 12.89 -32.82 -24.78
N PHE A 207 14.00 -32.13 -25.06
CA PHE A 207 14.80 -32.25 -26.28
C PHE A 207 16.12 -32.95 -25.98
N GLY A 208 16.40 -34.04 -26.70
CA GLY A 208 17.65 -34.78 -26.55
C GLY A 208 18.74 -34.23 -27.47
N VAL A 209 19.92 -33.97 -26.92
CA VAL A 209 21.12 -33.57 -27.69
C VAL A 209 22.24 -34.55 -27.45
N LEU A 210 22.79 -35.09 -28.53
CA LEU A 210 23.98 -35.92 -28.52
C LEU A 210 25.21 -35.13 -28.95
N THR A 211 26.22 -35.09 -28.08
CA THR A 211 27.52 -34.46 -28.38
C THR A 211 28.59 -35.52 -28.58
N LYS A 212 29.78 -35.13 -29.07
CA LYS A 212 30.95 -36.03 -29.17
C LYS A 212 30.74 -37.27 -30.06
N LEU A 213 29.93 -37.15 -31.11
CA LEU A 213 29.72 -38.21 -32.11
C LEU A 213 31.03 -38.59 -32.84
N ASP A 214 31.94 -37.63 -32.96
CA ASP A 214 33.28 -37.78 -33.53
C ASP A 214 34.25 -38.60 -32.65
N LEU A 215 33.93 -38.78 -31.37
CA LEU A 215 34.76 -39.50 -30.39
C LEU A 215 34.22 -40.89 -30.04
N MET A 216 33.28 -41.41 -30.85
CA MET A 216 32.77 -42.77 -30.69
C MET A 216 33.80 -43.81 -31.14
N ASP A 217 33.72 -45.02 -30.57
CA ASP A 217 34.60 -46.12 -30.94
C ASP A 217 34.35 -46.55 -32.39
N LYS A 218 35.42 -46.78 -33.15
CA LYS A 218 35.32 -47.16 -34.56
C LYS A 218 34.49 -48.45 -34.70
N GLY A 219 33.46 -48.39 -35.55
CA GLY A 219 32.51 -49.50 -35.75
C GLY A 219 31.25 -49.42 -34.90
N THR A 220 31.15 -48.44 -33.99
CA THR A 220 29.90 -48.10 -33.29
C THR A 220 29.26 -46.87 -33.90
N ASN A 221 27.95 -46.71 -33.72
CA ASN A 221 27.21 -45.50 -34.10
C ASN A 221 26.08 -45.23 -33.10
N ALA A 222 25.59 -44.00 -33.11
CA ALA A 222 24.48 -43.54 -32.28
C ALA A 222 23.16 -43.42 -33.06
N LEU A 223 23.02 -44.13 -34.18
CA LEU A 223 21.86 -43.97 -35.08
C LEU A 223 20.56 -44.34 -34.38
N ASP A 224 20.56 -45.40 -33.57
CA ASP A 224 19.38 -45.85 -32.82
C ASP A 224 18.89 -44.81 -31.82
N VAL A 225 19.79 -44.01 -31.25
CA VAL A 225 19.41 -42.91 -30.35
C VAL A 225 18.90 -41.72 -31.15
N LEU A 226 19.60 -41.32 -32.23
CA LEU A 226 19.22 -40.19 -33.08
C LEU A 226 17.87 -40.39 -33.78
N GLU A 227 17.54 -41.62 -34.18
CA GLU A 227 16.25 -42.00 -34.76
C GLU A 227 15.16 -42.24 -33.71
N GLY A 228 15.50 -42.18 -32.42
CA GLY A 228 14.56 -42.36 -31.30
C GLY A 228 14.13 -43.82 -31.07
N ARG A 229 14.86 -44.80 -31.63
CA ARG A 229 14.61 -46.25 -31.44
C ARG A 229 15.05 -46.73 -30.05
N SER A 230 16.21 -46.26 -29.58
CA SER A 230 16.76 -46.63 -28.27
C SER A 230 16.06 -45.91 -27.11
N TYR A 231 15.84 -44.59 -27.24
CA TYR A 231 15.09 -43.79 -26.28
C TYR A 231 14.15 -42.83 -26.99
N ARG A 232 12.85 -43.07 -26.87
CA ARG A 232 11.82 -42.32 -27.57
C ARG A 232 11.43 -41.05 -26.79
N LEU A 233 11.65 -39.89 -27.40
CA LEU A 233 11.14 -38.59 -26.97
C LEU A 233 10.02 -38.14 -27.92
N GLN A 234 9.17 -37.20 -27.48
CA GLN A 234 8.18 -36.57 -28.38
C GLN A 234 8.84 -35.60 -29.36
N HIS A 235 10.00 -35.05 -28.98
CA HIS A 235 10.83 -34.20 -29.82
C HIS A 235 12.04 -34.95 -30.37
N PRO A 236 12.56 -34.56 -31.55
CA PRO A 236 13.67 -35.27 -32.18
C PRO A 236 14.97 -35.10 -31.40
N TRP A 237 15.82 -36.13 -31.48
CA TRP A 237 17.20 -36.05 -31.05
C TRP A 237 18.04 -35.26 -32.05
N VAL A 238 18.96 -34.43 -31.55
CA VAL A 238 19.87 -33.65 -32.40
C VAL A 238 21.32 -33.98 -32.05
N GLY A 239 22.06 -34.44 -33.05
CA GLY A 239 23.50 -34.66 -32.98
C GLY A 239 24.28 -33.37 -33.24
N ILE A 240 25.29 -33.10 -32.42
CA ILE A 240 26.17 -31.93 -32.52
C ILE A 240 27.62 -32.38 -32.42
N VAL A 241 28.45 -31.90 -33.35
CA VAL A 241 29.90 -32.10 -33.33
C VAL A 241 30.55 -30.76 -32.98
N ASN A 242 31.18 -30.72 -31.81
CA ASN A 242 31.81 -29.51 -31.30
C ASN A 242 33.32 -29.52 -31.59
N ARG A 243 33.98 -28.37 -31.39
CA ARG A 243 35.44 -28.28 -31.43
C ARG A 243 36.07 -29.21 -30.41
N SER A 244 37.13 -29.91 -30.82
CA SER A 244 37.98 -30.69 -29.91
C SER A 244 38.79 -29.75 -29.00
N GLN A 245 39.34 -30.28 -27.91
CA GLN A 245 40.24 -29.51 -27.04
C GLN A 245 41.46 -28.98 -27.82
N ALA A 246 41.94 -29.72 -28.82
CA ALA A 246 43.01 -29.29 -29.70
C ALA A 246 42.60 -28.10 -30.59
N ASP A 247 41.38 -28.11 -31.13
CA ASP A 247 40.84 -26.99 -31.92
C ASP A 247 40.65 -25.73 -31.05
N ILE A 248 40.22 -25.90 -29.79
CA ILE A 248 40.08 -24.81 -28.82
C ILE A 248 41.46 -24.20 -28.51
N ASN A 249 42.47 -25.03 -28.23
CA ASN A 249 43.82 -24.56 -27.96
C ASN A 249 44.45 -23.84 -29.16
N LYS A 250 44.04 -24.21 -30.38
CA LYS A 250 44.43 -23.55 -31.64
C LYS A 250 43.58 -22.33 -31.99
N ASN A 251 42.62 -21.96 -31.14
CA ASN A 251 41.67 -20.87 -31.38
C ASN A 251 40.97 -20.96 -32.76
N VAL A 252 40.57 -22.16 -33.16
CA VAL A 252 39.81 -22.37 -34.41
C VAL A 252 38.51 -21.58 -34.33
N ASP A 253 38.27 -20.74 -35.34
CA ASP A 253 37.08 -19.90 -35.41
C ASP A 253 35.78 -20.73 -35.46
N MET A 254 34.71 -20.19 -34.90
CA MET A 254 33.43 -20.88 -34.80
C MET A 254 32.76 -21.09 -36.16
N ILE A 255 32.99 -20.20 -37.13
CA ILE A 255 32.50 -20.37 -38.51
C ILE A 255 33.15 -21.62 -39.13
N ALA A 256 34.46 -21.79 -38.93
CA ALA A 256 35.18 -22.97 -39.39
C ALA A 256 34.70 -24.25 -38.67
N ALA A 257 34.37 -24.15 -37.37
CA ALA A 257 33.81 -25.26 -36.61
C ALA A 257 32.44 -25.71 -37.14
N ARG A 258 31.52 -24.77 -37.41
CA ARG A 258 30.21 -25.09 -38.00
C ARG A 258 30.33 -25.70 -39.40
N ARG A 259 31.31 -25.26 -40.20
CA ARG A 259 31.59 -25.88 -41.50
C ARG A 259 32.08 -27.32 -41.34
N LYS A 260 33.02 -27.57 -40.41
CA LYS A 260 33.49 -28.94 -40.09
C LYS A 260 32.35 -29.83 -39.60
N GLU A 261 31.45 -29.30 -38.76
CA GLU A 261 30.27 -30.03 -38.30
C GLU A 261 29.40 -30.47 -39.48
N ARG A 262 29.13 -29.55 -40.41
CA ARG A 262 28.34 -29.85 -41.61
C ARG A 262 29.03 -30.89 -42.50
N GLU A 263 30.32 -30.71 -42.75
CA GLU A 263 31.14 -31.66 -43.52
C GLU A 263 31.13 -33.05 -42.87
N TYR A 264 31.19 -33.15 -41.53
CA TYR A 264 31.13 -34.42 -40.81
C TYR A 264 29.80 -35.16 -41.08
N PHE A 265 28.66 -34.48 -40.98
CA PHE A 265 27.36 -35.11 -41.23
C PHE A 265 27.15 -35.44 -42.72
N GLU A 266 27.62 -34.57 -43.64
CA GLU A 266 27.52 -34.81 -45.08
C GLU A 266 28.38 -35.99 -45.56
N THR A 267 29.57 -36.17 -44.97
CA THR A 267 30.54 -37.20 -45.39
C THR A 267 30.43 -38.51 -44.61
N SER A 268 29.70 -38.53 -43.48
CA SER A 268 29.52 -39.74 -42.69
C SER A 268 28.61 -40.75 -43.41
N PRO A 269 29.06 -42.01 -43.59
CA PRO A 269 28.22 -43.05 -44.19
C PRO A 269 27.01 -43.43 -43.32
N GLU A 270 27.11 -43.28 -42.00
CA GLU A 270 26.04 -43.64 -41.06
C GLU A 270 25.01 -42.51 -40.85
N TYR A 271 25.44 -41.24 -40.96
CA TYR A 271 24.60 -40.07 -40.62
C TYR A 271 24.19 -39.22 -41.81
N GLY A 272 24.67 -39.52 -43.03
CA GLY A 272 24.43 -38.72 -44.23
C GLY A 272 22.96 -38.40 -44.51
N HIS A 273 22.04 -39.36 -44.27
CA HIS A 273 20.59 -39.15 -44.46
C HIS A 273 19.97 -38.21 -43.42
N LEU A 274 20.63 -37.98 -42.29
CA LEU A 274 20.17 -37.13 -41.19
C LEU A 274 20.75 -35.72 -41.23
N THR A 275 21.67 -35.41 -42.16
CA THR A 275 22.38 -34.12 -42.26
C THR A 275 21.48 -32.89 -42.10
N SER A 276 20.28 -32.89 -42.71
CA SER A 276 19.33 -31.76 -42.63
C SER A 276 18.69 -31.52 -41.25
N LYS A 277 18.79 -32.50 -40.35
CA LYS A 277 18.21 -32.53 -38.99
C LYS A 277 19.28 -32.54 -37.89
N MET A 278 20.54 -32.30 -38.24
CA MET A 278 21.67 -32.33 -37.31
C MET A 278 22.37 -30.97 -37.25
N GLY A 279 23.19 -30.79 -36.21
CA GLY A 279 24.05 -29.64 -36.02
C GLY A 279 23.47 -28.49 -35.19
N ALA A 280 24.35 -27.60 -34.76
CA ALA A 280 24.00 -26.52 -33.84
C ALA A 280 23.03 -25.49 -34.43
N GLU A 281 23.15 -25.19 -35.74
CA GLU A 281 22.25 -24.26 -36.42
C GLU A 281 20.82 -24.79 -36.53
N TYR A 282 20.66 -26.10 -36.77
CA TYR A 282 19.36 -26.75 -36.78
C TYR A 282 18.74 -26.75 -35.38
N LEU A 283 19.52 -27.09 -34.34
CA LEU A 283 19.06 -27.05 -32.95
C LEU A 283 18.53 -25.66 -32.56
N ALA A 284 19.28 -24.60 -32.88
CA ALA A 284 18.89 -23.23 -32.57
C ALA A 284 17.54 -22.85 -33.21
N LYS A 285 17.34 -23.19 -34.49
CA LYS A 285 16.09 -22.95 -35.21
C LYS A 285 14.93 -23.79 -34.65
N LEU A 286 15.19 -25.05 -34.32
CA LEU A 286 14.20 -25.96 -33.72
C LEU A 286 13.70 -25.42 -32.37
N LEU A 287 14.63 -25.05 -31.48
CA LEU A 287 14.30 -24.51 -30.16
C LEU A 287 13.57 -23.17 -30.27
N SER A 288 14.01 -22.27 -31.15
CA SER A 288 13.36 -20.97 -31.35
C SER A 288 11.91 -21.12 -31.83
N LYS A 289 11.66 -21.98 -32.82
CA LYS A 289 10.30 -22.27 -33.32
C LYS A 289 9.41 -22.93 -32.27
N HIS A 290 9.96 -23.87 -31.50
CA HIS A 290 9.21 -24.53 -30.44
C HIS A 290 8.88 -23.58 -29.30
N LEU A 291 9.86 -22.79 -28.83
CA LEU A 291 9.68 -21.78 -27.80
C LEU A 291 8.60 -20.76 -28.21
N GLU A 292 8.60 -20.31 -29.47
CA GLU A 292 7.55 -19.42 -29.98
C GLU A 292 6.15 -20.04 -29.90
N THR A 293 6.03 -21.31 -30.29
CA THR A 293 4.75 -22.05 -30.24
C THR A 293 4.24 -22.13 -28.79
N VAL A 294 5.12 -22.46 -27.85
CA VAL A 294 4.80 -22.52 -26.42
C VAL A 294 4.41 -21.15 -25.88
N ILE A 295 5.17 -20.10 -26.19
CA ILE A 295 4.85 -18.71 -25.79
C ILE A 295 3.46 -18.34 -26.27
N ARG A 296 3.15 -18.57 -27.55
CA ARG A 296 1.85 -18.23 -28.13
C ARG A 296 0.68 -18.95 -27.43
N GLN A 297 0.85 -20.23 -27.10
CA GLN A 297 -0.18 -20.99 -26.38
C GLN A 297 -0.37 -20.50 -24.94
N LYS A 298 0.68 -19.99 -24.30
CA LYS A 298 0.66 -19.58 -22.89
C LYS A 298 0.33 -18.10 -22.66
N ILE A 299 0.44 -17.24 -23.66
CA ILE A 299 0.12 -15.80 -23.54
C ILE A 299 -1.24 -15.54 -22.88
N PRO A 300 -2.36 -16.19 -23.25
CA PRO A 300 -3.66 -15.95 -22.62
C PRO A 300 -3.63 -16.21 -21.10
N SER A 301 -2.95 -17.28 -20.67
CA SER A 301 -2.80 -17.60 -19.25
C SER A 301 -1.90 -16.60 -18.51
N ILE A 302 -0.86 -16.09 -19.17
CA ILE A 302 0.02 -15.06 -18.63
C ILE A 302 -0.74 -13.73 -18.46
N ILE A 303 -1.57 -13.33 -19.43
CA ILE A 303 -2.43 -12.14 -19.34
C ILE A 303 -3.41 -12.28 -18.17
N ALA A 304 -4.06 -13.43 -18.03
CA ALA A 304 -4.97 -13.69 -16.92
C ALA A 304 -4.28 -13.59 -15.56
N LEU A 305 -3.06 -14.13 -15.44
CA LEU A 305 -2.24 -14.01 -14.23
C LEU A 305 -1.87 -12.55 -13.94
N ILE A 306 -1.43 -11.80 -14.96
CA ILE A 306 -1.06 -10.40 -14.81
C ILE A 306 -2.26 -9.57 -14.33
N ASN A 307 -3.42 -9.72 -14.97
CA ASN A 307 -4.63 -8.99 -14.58
C ASN A 307 -5.07 -9.34 -13.15
N LYS A 308 -5.08 -10.63 -12.80
CA LYS A 308 -5.39 -11.07 -11.43
C LYS A 308 -4.43 -10.43 -10.41
N THR A 309 -3.13 -10.44 -10.69
CA THR A 309 -2.12 -9.86 -9.80
C THR A 309 -2.26 -8.34 -9.70
N ILE A 310 -2.60 -7.66 -10.80
CA ILE A 310 -2.91 -6.22 -10.81
C ILE A 310 -4.09 -5.92 -9.88
N ASP A 311 -5.16 -6.71 -9.95
CA ASP A 311 -6.35 -6.52 -9.11
C ASP A 311 -6.03 -6.74 -7.62
N GLU A 312 -5.25 -7.78 -7.30
CA GLU A 312 -4.78 -8.06 -5.94
C GLU A 312 -3.90 -6.91 -5.39
N LEU A 313 -2.95 -6.42 -6.18
CA LEU A 313 -2.08 -5.31 -5.79
C LEU A 313 -2.85 -3.99 -5.65
N ASN A 314 -3.85 -3.73 -6.51
CA ASN A 314 -4.72 -2.57 -6.39
C ASN A 314 -5.57 -2.65 -5.10
N ALA A 315 -6.17 -3.80 -4.81
CA ALA A 315 -6.96 -4.00 -3.61
C ALA A 315 -6.12 -3.84 -2.33
N GLU A 316 -4.87 -4.32 -2.34
CA GLU A 316 -3.94 -4.09 -1.24
C GLU A 316 -3.59 -2.61 -1.09
N LEU A 317 -3.30 -1.90 -2.20
CA LEU A 317 -3.05 -0.44 -2.18
C LEU A 317 -4.25 0.36 -1.71
N ASP A 318 -5.46 -0.02 -2.10
CA ASP A 318 -6.68 0.68 -1.65
C ASP A 318 -6.91 0.46 -0.15
N ARG A 319 -6.48 -0.68 0.42
CA ARG A 319 -6.54 -0.96 1.86
C ARG A 319 -5.47 -0.22 2.67
N ILE A 320 -4.21 -0.18 2.20
CA ILE A 320 -3.10 0.48 2.92
C ILE A 320 -2.94 1.96 2.57
N GLY A 321 -3.68 2.43 1.57
CA GLY A 321 -3.57 3.76 0.97
C GLY A 321 -2.60 3.79 -0.22
N ARG A 322 -2.91 4.65 -1.20
CA ARG A 322 -2.03 4.89 -2.36
C ARG A 322 -0.87 5.81 -2.00
N PRO A 323 0.27 5.72 -2.71
CA PRO A 323 1.40 6.62 -2.48
C PRO A 323 0.99 8.07 -2.70
N ILE A 324 1.42 8.96 -1.82
CA ILE A 324 1.22 10.40 -1.99
C ILE A 324 2.28 10.88 -2.97
N ALA A 325 1.87 11.68 -3.96
CA ALA A 325 2.82 12.28 -4.88
C ALA A 325 3.71 13.29 -4.16
N VAL A 326 4.98 13.37 -4.58
CA VAL A 326 6.02 14.18 -3.92
C VAL A 326 5.84 15.68 -4.19
N ASP A 327 4.89 16.07 -5.05
CA ASP A 327 4.63 17.46 -5.35
C ASP A 327 3.83 18.15 -4.24
N SER A 328 4.14 19.42 -3.98
CA SER A 328 3.51 20.19 -2.92
C SER A 328 2.00 20.39 -3.14
N GLY A 329 1.56 20.40 -4.39
CA GLY A 329 0.14 20.55 -4.75
C GLY A 329 -0.69 19.32 -4.34
N ALA A 330 -0.18 18.12 -4.63
CA ALA A 330 -0.79 16.86 -4.26
C ALA A 330 -0.77 16.65 -2.75
N GLN A 331 0.35 16.97 -2.07
CA GLN A 331 0.41 16.93 -0.60
C GLN A 331 -0.66 17.83 0.02
N LEU A 332 -0.80 19.07 -0.47
CA LEU A 332 -1.84 19.99 -0.02
C LEU A 332 -3.24 19.44 -0.31
N TYR A 333 -3.47 18.92 -1.52
CA TYR A 333 -4.75 18.33 -1.91
C TYR A 333 -5.14 17.18 -0.98
N THR A 334 -4.21 16.26 -0.70
CA THR A 334 -4.42 15.12 0.22
C THR A 334 -4.74 15.60 1.63
N ILE A 335 -4.03 16.58 2.17
CA ILE A 335 -4.34 17.13 3.50
C ILE A 335 -5.76 17.70 3.53
N LEU A 336 -6.15 18.46 2.51
CA LEU A 336 -7.49 19.06 2.43
C LEU A 336 -8.59 18.00 2.27
N GLU A 337 -8.33 16.94 1.52
CA GLU A 337 -9.25 15.80 1.36
C GLU A 337 -9.47 15.08 2.70
N LEU A 338 -8.40 14.80 3.44
CA LEU A 338 -8.48 14.20 4.78
C LEU A 338 -9.23 15.09 5.78
N CYS A 339 -9.03 16.40 5.72
CA CYS A 339 -9.77 17.35 6.55
C CYS A 339 -11.27 17.35 6.20
N ARG A 340 -11.63 17.26 4.92
CA ARG A 340 -13.04 17.14 4.48
C ARG A 340 -13.67 15.83 4.95
N ALA A 341 -12.91 14.73 4.93
CA ALA A 341 -13.36 13.44 5.46
C ALA A 341 -13.67 13.54 6.96
N PHE A 342 -12.78 14.15 7.75
CA PHE A 342 -13.02 14.47 9.16
C PHE A 342 -14.24 15.36 9.36
N ASP A 343 -14.35 16.47 8.61
CA ASP A 343 -15.48 17.42 8.71
C ASP A 343 -16.82 16.71 8.44
N ARG A 344 -16.86 15.79 7.47
CA ARG A 344 -18.05 14.97 7.18
C ARG A 344 -18.44 14.11 8.38
N VAL A 345 -17.48 13.36 8.94
CA VAL A 345 -17.71 12.48 10.10
C VAL A 345 -18.15 13.30 11.33
N PHE A 346 -17.55 14.46 11.56
CA PHE A 346 -17.92 15.34 12.67
C PHE A 346 -19.35 15.89 12.50
N LYS A 347 -19.73 16.32 11.29
CA LYS A 347 -21.10 16.77 10.99
C LYS A 347 -22.12 15.66 11.19
N GLU A 348 -21.81 14.42 10.80
CA GLU A 348 -22.68 13.26 11.04
C GLU A 348 -22.93 13.02 12.54
N HIS A 349 -21.92 13.19 13.41
CA HIS A 349 -22.11 13.10 14.86
C HIS A 349 -23.00 14.21 15.42
N LEU A 350 -22.91 15.43 14.87
CA LEU A 350 -23.74 16.56 15.30
C LEU A 350 -25.18 16.48 14.82
N ASP A 351 -25.40 16.04 13.58
CA ASP A 351 -26.73 16.00 12.95
C ASP A 351 -27.54 14.75 13.31
N GLY A 352 -26.97 13.81 14.07
CA GLY A 352 -27.65 12.60 14.53
C GLY A 352 -27.51 11.38 13.61
N GLY A 353 -26.64 11.44 12.59
CA GLY A 353 -26.24 10.27 11.81
C GLY A 353 -25.33 9.31 12.58
N ARG A 354 -24.70 9.78 13.66
CA ARG A 354 -23.87 9.01 14.58
C ARG A 354 -24.11 9.42 16.05
N PRO A 355 -23.89 8.52 17.01
CA PRO A 355 -24.16 8.81 18.43
C PRO A 355 -23.20 9.84 19.01
N GLY A 356 -23.70 10.77 19.80
CA GLY A 356 -22.90 11.72 20.58
C GLY A 356 -23.46 13.15 20.58
N GLY A 357 -24.03 13.62 19.47
CA GLY A 357 -24.69 14.94 19.40
C GLY A 357 -25.97 15.00 20.24
N ASP A 358 -26.64 13.87 20.44
CA ASP A 358 -27.80 13.69 21.31
C ASP A 358 -27.55 14.13 22.77
N ARG A 359 -26.31 13.98 23.25
CA ARG A 359 -25.89 14.41 24.59
C ARG A 359 -26.05 15.91 24.82
N ILE A 360 -26.03 16.73 23.76
CA ILE A 360 -26.24 18.17 23.86
C ILE A 360 -27.68 18.47 24.31
N TYR A 361 -28.67 17.74 23.78
CA TYR A 361 -30.07 17.84 24.27
C TYR A 361 -30.16 17.43 25.74
N GLY A 362 -29.40 16.42 26.16
CA GLY A 362 -29.27 16.03 27.56
C GLY A 362 -28.86 17.19 28.49
N VAL A 363 -27.97 18.07 28.03
CA VAL A 363 -27.57 19.27 28.78
C VAL A 363 -28.74 20.26 28.88
N PHE A 364 -29.43 20.52 27.77
CA PHE A 364 -30.49 21.53 27.71
C PHE A 364 -31.80 21.09 28.38
N ASP A 365 -32.20 19.83 28.23
CA ASP A 365 -33.50 19.34 28.68
C ASP A 365 -33.47 18.85 30.14
N HIS A 366 -32.29 18.44 30.63
CA HIS A 366 -32.13 17.89 31.98
C HIS A 366 -31.21 18.73 32.87
N GLN A 367 -29.96 18.98 32.45
CA GLN A 367 -28.96 19.59 33.33
C GLN A 367 -29.28 21.05 33.65
N LEU A 368 -29.60 21.87 32.64
CA LEU A 368 -29.94 23.28 32.82
C LEU A 368 -31.21 23.46 33.70
N PRO A 369 -32.35 22.80 33.41
CA PRO A 369 -33.54 22.90 34.27
C PRO A 369 -33.29 22.42 35.70
N ALA A 370 -32.48 21.37 35.89
CA ALA A 370 -32.11 20.90 37.23
C ALA A 370 -31.23 21.91 37.97
N ALA A 371 -30.31 22.59 37.28
CA ALA A 371 -29.45 23.62 37.86
C ALA A 371 -30.27 24.86 38.26
N LEU A 372 -31.22 25.30 37.41
CA LEU A 372 -32.12 26.43 37.70
C LEU A 372 -33.01 26.16 38.92
N LYS A 373 -33.52 24.94 39.08
CA LYS A 373 -34.33 24.54 40.24
C LYS A 373 -33.57 24.51 41.57
N LYS A 374 -32.24 24.35 41.54
CA LYS A 374 -31.38 24.29 42.73
C LYS A 374 -30.92 25.65 43.24
N LEU A 375 -31.34 26.74 42.59
CA LEU A 375 -30.95 28.09 43.00
C LEU A 375 -31.55 28.45 44.37
N PRO A 376 -30.81 29.17 45.23
CA PRO A 376 -31.18 29.39 46.63
C PRO A 376 -32.22 30.53 46.81
N PHE A 377 -33.27 30.56 45.97
CA PHE A 377 -34.27 31.62 45.99
C PHE A 377 -35.07 31.65 47.30
N ASP A 378 -35.37 30.50 47.92
CA ASP A 378 -36.07 30.43 49.21
C ASP A 378 -35.29 31.16 50.33
N ARG A 379 -33.96 31.08 50.29
CA ARG A 379 -33.10 31.78 51.25
C ARG A 379 -33.01 33.27 50.90
N HIS A 380 -32.83 33.60 49.63
CA HIS A 380 -32.68 34.98 49.19
C HIS A 380 -33.97 35.80 49.37
N LEU A 381 -35.13 35.22 49.08
CA LEU A 381 -36.45 35.84 49.23
C LEU A 381 -37.11 35.56 50.59
N SER A 382 -36.32 35.11 51.58
CA SER A 382 -36.81 34.91 52.94
C SER A 382 -37.28 36.23 53.55
N MET A 383 -38.33 36.18 54.39
CA MET A 383 -38.94 37.36 55.03
C MET A 383 -37.91 38.29 55.69
N LYS A 384 -36.95 37.72 56.42
CA LYS A 384 -35.88 38.47 57.10
C LYS A 384 -34.99 39.22 56.11
N ASN A 385 -34.67 38.61 54.97
CA ASN A 385 -33.82 39.23 53.97
C ASN A 385 -34.59 40.29 53.15
N VAL A 386 -35.85 40.01 52.79
CA VAL A 386 -36.71 40.98 52.08
C VAL A 386 -36.90 42.24 52.93
N GLN A 387 -37.24 42.09 54.20
CA GLN A 387 -37.37 43.22 55.12
C GLN A 387 -36.07 44.02 55.20
N LYS A 388 -34.93 43.35 55.40
CA LYS A 388 -33.62 43.99 55.44
C LYS A 388 -33.32 44.79 54.17
N VAL A 389 -33.41 44.16 53.00
CA VAL A 389 -33.04 44.77 51.71
C VAL A 389 -33.97 45.93 51.35
N VAL A 390 -35.27 45.79 51.57
CA VAL A 390 -36.25 46.84 51.27
C VAL A 390 -36.09 48.02 52.22
N SER A 391 -35.95 47.78 53.53
CA SER A 391 -35.72 48.85 54.51
C SER A 391 -34.38 49.58 54.30
N GLU A 392 -33.32 48.87 53.87
CA GLU A 392 -32.03 49.47 53.52
C GLU A 392 -32.06 50.28 52.21
N ALA A 393 -32.93 49.92 51.27
CA ALA A 393 -33.00 50.57 49.95
C ALA A 393 -33.90 51.81 49.94
N ASP A 394 -35.10 51.70 50.52
CA ASP A 394 -36.13 52.75 50.45
C ASP A 394 -36.24 53.57 51.76
N GLY A 395 -35.62 53.13 52.85
CA GLY A 395 -35.72 53.77 54.17
C GLY A 395 -37.07 53.54 54.85
N TYR A 396 -37.37 54.30 55.92
CA TYR A 396 -38.68 54.27 56.58
C TYR A 396 -39.67 55.15 55.80
N GLN A 397 -40.52 54.53 54.98
CA GLN A 397 -41.60 55.22 54.26
C GLN A 397 -42.97 54.74 54.78
N PRO A 398 -43.83 55.63 55.30
CA PRO A 398 -45.22 55.27 55.57
C PRO A 398 -45.90 54.95 54.23
N HIS A 399 -46.79 53.93 54.23
CA HIS A 399 -47.46 53.18 53.15
C HIS A 399 -48.12 53.95 51.97
N LEU A 400 -47.68 55.15 51.63
CA LEU A 400 -48.19 56.03 50.58
C LEU A 400 -47.44 55.88 49.24
N ILE A 401 -46.20 55.35 49.26
CA ILE A 401 -45.34 55.19 48.08
C ILE A 401 -44.85 53.73 48.00
N ALA A 402 -44.86 53.15 46.79
CA ALA A 402 -44.38 51.79 46.56
C ALA A 402 -42.83 51.71 46.63
N PRO A 403 -42.24 50.69 47.28
CA PRO A 403 -40.79 50.58 47.51
C PRO A 403 -40.02 50.11 46.26
N GLU A 404 -39.87 50.99 45.26
CA GLU A 404 -39.26 50.67 43.96
C GLU A 404 -37.81 50.19 44.06
N GLN A 405 -36.98 50.81 44.92
CA GLN A 405 -35.56 50.48 45.00
C GLN A 405 -35.33 49.11 45.66
N GLY A 406 -36.15 48.76 46.66
CA GLY A 406 -36.17 47.46 47.28
C GLY A 406 -36.53 46.35 46.29
N TYR A 407 -37.56 46.55 45.46
CA TYR A 407 -37.90 45.62 44.38
C TYR A 407 -36.73 45.44 43.40
N ARG A 408 -36.15 46.55 42.91
CA ARG A 408 -35.03 46.50 41.96
C ARG A 408 -33.83 45.74 42.53
N ARG A 409 -33.40 46.04 43.77
CA ARG A 409 -32.26 45.34 44.40
C ARG A 409 -32.52 43.84 44.61
N LEU A 410 -33.73 43.45 45.02
CA LEU A 410 -34.08 42.05 45.20
C LEU A 410 -34.12 41.28 43.88
N ILE A 411 -34.62 41.91 42.82
CA ILE A 411 -34.67 41.34 41.48
C ILE A 411 -33.24 41.21 40.91
N ASP A 412 -32.43 42.26 40.95
CA ASP A 412 -31.05 42.24 40.44
C ASP A 412 -30.20 41.18 41.16
N GLY A 413 -30.32 41.10 42.49
CA GLY A 413 -29.66 40.06 43.29
C GLY A 413 -30.10 38.65 42.91
N SER A 414 -31.40 38.47 42.62
CA SER A 414 -31.95 37.18 42.19
C SER A 414 -31.51 36.80 40.78
N ILE A 415 -31.49 37.75 39.84
CA ILE A 415 -31.11 37.48 38.44
C ILE A 415 -29.63 37.11 38.32
N SER A 416 -28.76 37.70 39.16
CA SER A 416 -27.33 37.37 39.17
C SER A 416 -27.04 35.88 39.45
N TYR A 417 -27.94 35.16 40.14
CA TYR A 417 -27.78 33.72 40.38
C TYR A 417 -27.89 32.87 39.10
N PHE A 418 -28.51 33.37 38.03
CA PHE A 418 -28.62 32.65 36.76
C PHE A 418 -27.32 32.57 35.96
N LYS A 419 -26.33 33.44 36.25
CA LYS A 419 -25.03 33.43 35.56
C LYS A 419 -24.29 32.10 35.71
N GLY A 420 -24.27 31.55 36.93
CA GLY A 420 -23.61 30.27 37.22
C GLY A 420 -24.15 29.09 36.39
N PRO A 421 -25.47 28.80 36.44
CA PRO A 421 -26.09 27.77 35.60
C PRO A 421 -25.91 28.00 34.08
N ALA A 422 -25.93 29.26 33.64
CA ALA A 422 -25.72 29.61 32.24
C ALA A 422 -24.28 29.28 31.78
N GLU A 423 -23.28 29.65 32.57
CA GLU A 423 -21.87 29.33 32.31
C GLU A 423 -21.59 27.82 32.39
N ALA A 424 -22.19 27.12 33.35
CA ALA A 424 -22.07 25.67 33.46
C ALA A 424 -22.64 24.95 32.23
N THR A 425 -23.73 25.47 31.65
CA THR A 425 -24.33 24.96 30.41
C THR A 425 -23.39 25.14 29.21
N VAL A 426 -22.74 26.31 29.11
CA VAL A 426 -21.71 26.60 28.11
C VAL A 426 -20.56 25.60 28.20
N ASP A 427 -20.05 25.37 29.42
CA ASP A 427 -18.92 24.46 29.66
C ASP A 427 -19.28 22.99 29.39
N ALA A 428 -20.51 22.57 29.74
CA ALA A 428 -20.99 21.22 29.48
C ALA A 428 -21.10 20.92 27.97
N VAL A 429 -21.63 21.87 27.17
CA VAL A 429 -21.71 21.70 25.70
C VAL A 429 -20.31 21.68 25.07
N HIS A 430 -19.40 22.57 25.51
CA HIS A 430 -18.01 22.57 25.06
C HIS A 430 -17.32 21.21 25.27
N PHE A 431 -17.52 20.61 26.45
CA PHE A 431 -16.99 19.29 26.75
C PHE A 431 -17.51 18.22 25.78
N VAL A 432 -18.81 18.23 25.45
CA VAL A 432 -19.38 17.29 24.47
C VAL A 432 -18.74 17.51 23.09
N LEU A 433 -18.59 18.76 22.64
CA LEU A 433 -17.98 19.08 21.34
C LEU A 433 -16.52 18.59 21.24
N LYS A 434 -15.72 18.75 22.30
CA LYS A 434 -14.35 18.21 22.35
C LYS A 434 -14.30 16.68 22.23
N GLU A 435 -15.20 15.99 22.91
CA GLU A 435 -15.33 14.54 22.81
C GLU A 435 -15.73 14.08 21.40
N LEU A 436 -16.61 14.85 20.72
CA LEU A 436 -16.98 14.58 19.34
C LEU A 436 -15.81 14.75 18.36
N VAL A 437 -14.95 15.76 18.56
CA VAL A 437 -13.72 15.92 17.77
C VAL A 437 -12.83 14.69 17.92
N ARG A 438 -12.56 14.24 19.16
CA ARG A 438 -11.73 13.05 19.42
C ARG A 438 -12.30 11.80 18.75
N LYS A 439 -13.61 11.55 18.88
CA LYS A 439 -14.29 10.42 18.23
C LYS A 439 -14.23 10.50 16.71
N SER A 440 -14.40 11.69 16.14
CA SER A 440 -14.40 11.90 14.69
C SER A 440 -13.02 11.63 14.08
N ILE A 441 -11.94 12.02 14.77
CA ILE A 441 -10.57 11.69 14.36
C ILE A 441 -10.36 10.17 14.39
N ALA A 442 -10.73 9.49 15.47
CA ALA A 442 -10.53 8.05 15.63
C ALA A 442 -11.29 7.20 14.60
N LEU A 443 -12.47 7.66 14.17
CA LEU A 443 -13.32 6.98 13.19
C LEU A 443 -12.93 7.27 11.73
N THR A 444 -12.09 8.26 11.48
CA THR A 444 -11.62 8.57 10.13
C THR A 444 -10.46 7.64 9.78
N GLU A 445 -10.74 6.52 9.11
CA GLU A 445 -9.73 5.49 8.80
C GLU A 445 -8.55 6.03 7.99
N GLU A 446 -8.83 6.93 7.04
CA GLU A 446 -7.81 7.53 6.19
C GLU A 446 -6.81 8.38 6.97
N LEU A 447 -7.24 8.99 8.09
CA LEU A 447 -6.41 9.78 9.00
C LEU A 447 -5.53 8.90 9.89
N LYS A 448 -5.87 7.62 10.12
CA LYS A 448 -5.06 6.69 10.95
C LYS A 448 -3.62 6.58 10.49
N ARG A 449 -3.37 6.82 9.20
CA ARG A 449 -2.05 6.78 8.55
C ARG A 449 -1.12 7.91 8.97
N PHE A 450 -1.65 9.06 9.40
CA PHE A 450 -0.89 10.31 9.57
C PHE A 450 -1.01 10.84 11.01
N PRO A 451 -0.19 10.36 11.95
CA PRO A 451 -0.25 10.76 13.36
C PRO A 451 -0.05 12.26 13.56
N THR A 452 0.88 12.89 12.83
CA THR A 452 1.12 14.32 12.96
C THR A 452 -0.07 15.13 12.47
N LEU A 453 -0.67 14.76 11.34
CA LEU A 453 -1.90 15.42 10.86
C LEU A 453 -3.07 15.26 11.84
N GLN A 454 -3.24 14.10 12.47
CA GLN A 454 -4.27 13.94 13.51
C GLN A 454 -4.08 14.91 14.66
N SER A 455 -2.85 15.06 15.14
CA SER A 455 -2.52 15.97 16.23
C SER A 455 -2.76 17.42 15.84
N ASP A 456 -2.35 17.81 14.63
CA ASP A 456 -2.57 19.14 14.05
C ASP A 456 -4.07 19.47 13.91
N ILE A 457 -4.88 18.54 13.39
CA ILE A 457 -6.34 18.71 13.28
C ILE A 457 -6.97 18.80 14.69
N ALA A 458 -6.57 17.93 15.62
CA ALA A 458 -7.08 17.95 16.99
C ALA A 458 -6.76 19.28 17.69
N ALA A 459 -5.54 19.77 17.56
CA ALA A 459 -5.10 21.03 18.14
C ALA A 459 -5.90 22.20 17.57
N ALA A 460 -6.02 22.29 16.24
CA ALA A 460 -6.75 23.36 15.58
C ALA A 460 -8.25 23.36 15.92
N ALA A 461 -8.89 22.18 15.94
CA ALA A 461 -10.29 22.04 16.32
C ALA A 461 -10.51 22.43 17.79
N ASN A 462 -9.65 22.00 18.71
CA ASN A 462 -9.76 22.38 20.12
C ASN A 462 -9.57 23.88 20.34
N GLU A 463 -8.63 24.50 19.62
CA GLU A 463 -8.40 25.95 19.68
C GLU A 463 -9.64 26.72 19.20
N ALA A 464 -10.27 26.29 18.10
CA ALA A 464 -11.51 26.89 17.61
C ALA A 464 -12.65 26.76 18.63
N LEU A 465 -12.82 25.56 19.23
CA LEU A 465 -13.84 25.32 20.25
C LEU A 465 -13.67 26.23 21.48
N GLU A 466 -12.44 26.50 21.94
CA GLU A 466 -12.23 27.44 23.06
C GLU A 466 -12.70 28.86 22.72
N ARG A 467 -12.42 29.33 21.49
CA ARG A 467 -12.90 30.65 21.06
C ARG A 467 -14.42 30.73 21.04
N PHE A 468 -15.08 29.69 20.52
CA PHE A 468 -16.55 29.62 20.49
C PHE A 468 -17.15 29.56 21.89
N ARG A 469 -16.51 28.84 22.81
CA ARG A 469 -16.90 28.79 24.23
C ARG A 469 -16.81 30.17 24.87
N ASP A 470 -15.72 30.90 24.68
CA ASP A 470 -15.52 32.23 25.27
C ASP A 470 -16.52 33.26 24.74
N GLU A 471 -16.87 33.19 23.44
CA GLU A 471 -17.92 34.01 22.85
C GLU A 471 -19.30 33.63 23.41
N SER A 472 -19.60 32.34 23.50
CA SER A 472 -20.85 31.83 24.07
C SER A 472 -21.03 32.23 25.52
N ARG A 473 -19.96 32.17 26.33
CA ARG A 473 -19.95 32.62 27.73
C ARG A 473 -20.31 34.09 27.85
N ARG A 474 -19.68 34.95 27.05
CA ARG A 474 -19.98 36.39 27.00
C ARG A 474 -21.43 36.64 26.59
N THR A 475 -21.95 35.90 25.61
CA THR A 475 -23.34 36.06 25.14
C THR A 475 -24.35 35.64 26.20
N VAL A 476 -24.17 34.50 26.88
CA VAL A 476 -25.12 34.07 27.92
C VAL A 476 -25.09 34.98 29.14
N GLN A 477 -23.92 35.51 29.52
CA GLN A 477 -23.82 36.52 30.58
C GLN A 477 -24.59 37.79 30.20
N ARG A 478 -24.40 38.29 28.97
CA ARG A 478 -25.14 39.45 28.45
C ARG A 478 -26.64 39.22 28.45
N LEU A 479 -27.12 38.03 28.10
CA LEU A 479 -28.55 37.72 28.16
C LEU A 479 -29.10 37.87 29.59
N VAL A 480 -28.37 37.39 30.60
CA VAL A 480 -28.76 37.54 32.00
C VAL A 480 -28.69 39.01 32.44
N ASP A 481 -27.67 39.76 32.01
CA ASP A 481 -27.53 41.19 32.32
C ASP A 481 -28.65 42.04 31.67
N MET A 482 -29.12 41.65 30.48
CA MET A 482 -30.23 42.30 29.80
C MET A 482 -31.54 42.18 30.60
N GLU A 483 -31.81 41.02 31.20
CA GLU A 483 -32.98 40.81 32.07
C GLU A 483 -32.93 41.65 33.35
N SER A 484 -31.72 42.02 33.81
CA SER A 484 -31.53 42.92 34.96
C SER A 484 -31.66 44.41 34.58
N SER A 485 -31.40 44.74 33.31
CA SER A 485 -31.34 46.14 32.85
C SER A 485 -32.71 46.79 32.68
N TYR A 486 -33.74 46.02 32.34
CA TYR A 486 -35.11 46.52 32.17
C TYR A 486 -36.12 45.58 32.82
N LEU A 487 -36.88 46.11 33.78
CA LEU A 487 -37.95 45.37 34.42
C LEU A 487 -39.21 45.40 33.56
N THR A 488 -39.81 44.23 33.33
CA THR A 488 -41.02 44.13 32.50
C THR A 488 -42.22 44.74 33.22
N VAL A 489 -42.49 46.03 32.96
CA VAL A 489 -43.54 46.82 33.64
C VAL A 489 -44.93 46.19 33.50
N GLU A 490 -45.22 45.56 32.36
CA GLU A 490 -46.51 44.90 32.09
C GLU A 490 -46.80 43.75 33.06
N PHE A 491 -45.76 43.06 33.55
CA PHE A 491 -45.90 42.00 34.55
C PHE A 491 -46.46 42.55 35.87
N PHE A 492 -45.89 43.64 36.36
CA PHE A 492 -46.32 44.28 37.61
C PHE A 492 -47.71 44.91 37.49
N ARG A 493 -48.08 45.43 36.31
CA ARG A 493 -49.45 45.92 36.05
C ARG A 493 -50.50 44.83 36.18
N LYS A 494 -50.22 43.62 35.69
CA LYS A 494 -51.13 42.46 35.79
C LYS A 494 -51.27 41.93 37.21
N LEU A 495 -50.20 41.97 38.00
CA LEU A 495 -50.20 41.61 39.42
C LEU A 495 -51.13 42.47 40.29
N HIS A 496 -51.39 43.72 39.90
CA HIS A 496 -52.33 44.60 40.60
C HIS A 496 -53.80 44.37 40.22
N LEU A 497 -54.09 43.60 39.16
CA LEU A 497 -55.44 43.35 38.65
C LEU A 497 -56.06 42.04 39.15
N GLU A 498 -55.29 41.13 39.77
CA GLU A 498 -55.84 39.92 40.38
C GLU A 498 -56.46 40.24 41.76
N PRO A 499 -57.80 40.08 41.95
CA PRO A 499 -58.43 40.31 43.25
C PRO A 499 -58.03 39.21 44.24
N GLU A 500 -57.80 39.61 45.50
CA GLU A 500 -57.40 38.75 46.59
C GLU A 500 -58.36 37.55 46.74
N LYS A 501 -57.84 36.31 46.63
CA LYS A 501 -58.54 35.14 47.18
C LYS A 501 -58.46 35.25 48.70
N ASN A 502 -59.46 35.90 49.28
CA ASN A 502 -59.68 35.99 50.72
C ASN A 502 -59.71 34.58 51.34
N THR A 503 -58.65 34.20 52.05
CA THR A 503 -58.66 33.04 52.94
C THR A 503 -59.14 33.47 54.33
N ASN A 504 -60.39 33.14 54.63
CA ASN A 504 -61.04 33.06 55.95
C ASN A 504 -60.56 34.03 57.06
N THR A 505 -61.26 35.16 57.21
CA THR A 505 -61.27 35.92 58.47
C THR A 505 -62.53 35.61 59.29
N ASN A 506 -62.36 34.89 60.40
CA ASN A 506 -63.36 34.76 61.46
C ASN A 506 -63.57 36.13 62.16
N PRO A 507 -64.81 36.59 62.47
CA PRO A 507 -65.07 37.97 62.89
C PRO A 507 -64.77 38.31 64.37
N ASN A 508 -64.06 37.49 65.13
CA ASN A 508 -63.84 37.72 66.57
C ASN A 508 -62.36 37.70 66.97
N GLN A 509 -61.61 38.76 66.65
CA GLN A 509 -60.35 39.14 67.32
C GLN A 509 -60.14 40.67 67.27
N PRO A 510 -59.63 41.31 68.33
CA PRO A 510 -59.52 42.76 68.41
C PRO A 510 -58.34 43.29 67.58
N GLY A 511 -58.59 44.34 66.78
CA GLY A 511 -57.64 45.33 66.24
C GLY A 511 -56.38 44.86 65.50
N PRO A 512 -56.10 45.30 64.26
CA PRO A 512 -54.87 44.92 63.60
C PRO A 512 -53.66 45.70 64.14
N ASN A 513 -52.73 45.01 64.81
CA ASN A 513 -51.40 45.54 65.14
C ASN A 513 -50.67 45.98 63.86
N ALA A 514 -50.06 47.17 63.87
CA ALA A 514 -49.27 47.71 62.75
C ALA A 514 -48.18 46.74 62.25
N ASP A 515 -47.65 45.89 63.13
CA ASP A 515 -46.65 44.87 62.80
C ASP A 515 -47.20 43.75 61.89
N ARG A 516 -48.48 43.35 62.03
CA ARG A 516 -49.09 42.33 61.14
C ARG A 516 -49.27 42.83 59.71
N PHE A 517 -49.55 44.13 59.55
CA PHE A 517 -49.65 44.73 58.21
C PHE A 517 -48.28 44.84 57.55
N ASN A 518 -47.24 45.19 58.31
CA ASN A 518 -45.87 45.30 57.79
C ASN A 518 -45.31 43.93 57.36
N ASP A 519 -45.56 42.89 58.16
CA ASP A 519 -45.18 41.51 57.80
C ASP A 519 -45.90 40.98 56.57
N ASN A 520 -47.20 41.29 56.41
CA ASN A 520 -47.94 40.91 55.22
C ASN A 520 -47.46 41.66 53.97
N HIS A 521 -47.04 42.93 54.12
CA HIS A 521 -46.48 43.74 53.04
C HIS A 521 -45.16 43.17 52.51
N PHE A 522 -44.18 42.87 53.38
CA PHE A 522 -42.91 42.27 52.95
C PHE A 522 -43.09 40.86 52.36
N ARG A 523 -44.06 40.09 52.86
CA ARG A 523 -44.39 38.77 52.28
C ARG A 523 -44.91 38.90 50.85
N ARG A 524 -45.76 39.91 50.59
CA ARG A 524 -46.26 40.22 49.25
C ARG A 524 -45.13 40.66 48.31
N ILE A 525 -44.19 41.48 48.79
CA ILE A 525 -43.00 41.86 48.00
C ILE A 525 -42.20 40.62 47.59
N GLY A 526 -41.87 39.75 48.55
CA GLY A 526 -41.15 38.51 48.27
C GLY A 526 -41.88 37.60 47.28
N SER A 527 -43.20 37.45 47.41
CA SER A 527 -44.02 36.66 46.48
C SER A 527 -44.05 37.25 45.07
N ASN A 528 -44.19 38.58 44.93
CA ASN A 528 -44.18 39.26 43.64
C ASN A 528 -42.82 39.15 42.94
N VAL A 529 -41.72 39.32 43.69
CA VAL A 529 -40.35 39.12 43.17
C VAL A 529 -40.16 37.67 42.75
N SER A 530 -40.61 36.70 43.55
CA SER A 530 -40.53 35.27 43.20
C SER A 530 -41.28 34.97 41.89
N ALA A 531 -42.46 35.56 41.70
CA ALA A 531 -43.23 35.38 40.47
C ALA A 531 -42.53 36.00 39.25
N TYR A 532 -41.93 37.19 39.40
CA TYR A 532 -41.14 37.83 38.34
C TYR A 532 -39.92 36.99 37.96
N ILE A 533 -39.19 36.49 38.95
CA ILE A 533 -38.02 35.62 38.75
C ILE A 533 -38.41 34.30 38.09
N GLY A 534 -39.61 33.76 38.39
CA GLY A 534 -40.17 32.61 37.67
C GLY A 534 -40.33 32.87 36.17
N MET A 535 -40.91 34.02 35.80
CA MET A 535 -41.05 34.42 34.39
C MET A 535 -39.70 34.59 33.69
N VAL A 536 -38.73 35.23 34.35
CA VAL A 536 -37.36 35.40 33.82
C VAL A 536 -36.68 34.03 33.68
N CYS A 537 -36.84 33.13 34.65
CA CYS A 537 -36.30 31.77 34.59
C CYS A 537 -36.83 31.00 33.37
N ASP A 538 -38.13 31.09 33.07
CA ASP A 538 -38.72 30.45 31.90
C ASP A 538 -38.21 31.05 30.58
N THR A 539 -37.96 32.36 30.57
CA THR A 539 -37.37 33.04 29.41
C THR A 539 -35.92 32.59 29.19
N LEU A 540 -35.11 32.60 30.24
CA LEU A 540 -33.71 32.18 30.22
C LEU A 540 -33.54 30.69 29.89
N ARG A 541 -34.44 29.83 30.38
CA ARG A 541 -34.48 28.40 30.03
C ARG A 541 -34.60 28.17 28.53
N ASN A 542 -35.23 29.08 27.80
CA ASN A 542 -35.40 29.00 26.35
C ASN A 542 -34.32 29.77 25.57
N SER A 543 -33.83 30.90 26.08
CA SER A 543 -32.86 31.75 25.38
C SER A 543 -31.42 31.26 25.51
N ILE A 544 -31.03 30.72 26.68
CA ILE A 544 -29.67 30.20 26.92
C ILE A 544 -29.32 29.07 25.94
N PRO A 545 -30.12 27.99 25.77
CA PRO A 545 -29.81 26.95 24.80
C PRO A 545 -29.66 27.48 23.38
N LYS A 546 -30.52 28.42 22.96
CA LYS A 546 -30.45 29.03 21.61
C LYS A 546 -29.15 29.80 21.41
N ALA A 547 -28.71 30.55 22.42
CA ALA A 547 -27.44 31.28 22.37
C ALA A 547 -26.24 30.33 22.32
N VAL A 548 -26.25 29.26 23.12
CA VAL A 548 -25.19 28.23 23.13
C VAL A 548 -25.13 27.51 21.79
N VAL A 549 -26.28 27.12 21.23
CA VAL A 549 -26.34 26.49 19.90
C VAL A 549 -25.83 27.44 18.82
N TYR A 550 -26.22 28.71 18.86
CA TYR A 550 -25.79 29.69 17.86
C TYR A 550 -24.28 29.95 17.92
N CYS A 551 -23.72 30.20 19.11
CA CYS A 551 -22.32 30.60 19.27
C CYS A 551 -21.35 29.42 19.25
N GLN A 552 -21.77 28.22 19.69
CA GLN A 552 -20.89 27.04 19.77
C GLN A 552 -21.24 25.98 18.74
N VAL A 553 -22.43 25.39 18.81
CA VAL A 553 -22.75 24.17 18.04
C VAL A 553 -22.78 24.47 16.53
N ARG A 554 -23.43 25.57 16.16
CA ARG A 554 -23.55 26.00 14.77
C ARG A 554 -22.21 26.48 14.20
N GLU A 555 -21.40 27.18 15.00
CA GLU A 555 -20.06 27.59 14.57
C GLU A 555 -19.11 26.40 14.48
N ALA A 556 -19.10 25.49 15.46
CA ALA A 556 -18.37 24.22 15.38
C ALA A 556 -18.75 23.41 14.12
N LYS A 557 -20.01 23.44 13.69
CA LYS A 557 -20.43 22.78 12.44
C LYS A 557 -19.87 23.47 11.18
N ARG A 558 -19.70 24.79 11.20
CA ARG A 558 -19.41 25.61 10.01
C ARG A 558 -17.94 25.97 9.84
N SER A 559 -17.24 26.23 10.94
CA SER A 559 -15.98 26.97 10.93
C SER A 559 -14.86 26.32 11.75
N LEU A 560 -15.02 25.06 12.18
CA LEU A 560 -14.07 24.33 13.03
C LEU A 560 -12.63 24.35 12.50
N LEU A 561 -12.45 24.10 11.19
CA LEU A 561 -11.13 24.04 10.55
C LEU A 561 -10.82 25.25 9.66
N ASN A 562 -11.63 26.32 9.67
CA ASN A 562 -11.41 27.47 8.75
C ASN A 562 -10.04 28.12 8.92
N ASN A 563 -9.60 28.33 10.17
CA ASN A 563 -8.27 28.88 10.44
C ASN A 563 -7.16 27.89 10.05
N PHE A 564 -7.40 26.60 10.24
CA PHE A 564 -6.47 25.55 9.85
C PHE A 564 -6.26 25.53 8.34
N TYR A 565 -7.34 25.62 7.54
CA TYR A 565 -7.26 25.71 6.08
C TYR A 565 -6.42 26.91 5.62
N ALA A 566 -6.61 28.07 6.25
CA ALA A 566 -5.83 29.27 5.94
C ALA A 566 -4.35 29.12 6.32
N GLN A 567 -4.03 28.41 7.41
CA GLN A 567 -2.65 28.14 7.83
C GLN A 567 -1.96 27.12 6.92
N VAL A 568 -2.63 26.00 6.60
CA VAL A 568 -2.09 24.93 5.75
C VAL A 568 -1.80 25.46 4.34
N GLY A 569 -2.66 26.31 3.78
CA GLY A 569 -2.43 26.93 2.47
C GLY A 569 -1.23 27.87 2.39
N ARG A 570 -0.66 28.28 3.54
CA ARG A 570 0.56 29.11 3.63
C ARG A 570 1.82 28.32 3.99
N ARG A 571 1.71 27.01 4.25
CA ARG A 571 2.86 26.17 4.64
C ARG A 571 3.70 25.80 3.42
N GLU A 572 5.01 25.77 3.61
CA GLU A 572 5.96 25.30 2.61
C GLU A 572 5.93 23.78 2.47
N LYS A 573 6.46 23.28 1.33
CA LYS A 573 6.48 21.86 0.97
C LYS A 573 7.03 20.95 2.08
N GLU A 574 8.13 21.34 2.73
CA GLU A 574 8.75 20.52 3.78
C GLU A 574 7.83 20.32 4.98
N ARG A 575 7.08 21.36 5.36
CA ARG A 575 6.11 21.29 6.46
C ARG A 575 4.86 20.50 6.07
N LEU A 576 4.42 20.58 4.81
CA LEU A 576 3.32 19.75 4.32
C LEU A 576 3.71 18.27 4.30
N GLY A 577 4.94 17.95 3.89
CA GLY A 577 5.48 16.61 3.97
C GLY A 577 5.57 16.08 5.41
N ALA A 578 6.01 16.91 6.36
CA ALA A 578 6.07 16.52 7.77
C ALA A 578 4.70 16.24 8.42
N MET A 579 3.62 16.84 7.90
CA MET A 579 2.26 16.53 8.36
C MET A 579 1.76 15.17 7.85
N LEU A 580 2.28 14.72 6.71
CA LEU A 580 1.95 13.44 6.10
C LEU A 580 3.00 12.39 6.46
N ASP A 581 3.39 12.37 7.74
CA ASP A 581 4.32 11.39 8.27
C ASP A 581 3.63 10.02 8.34
N GLU A 582 4.32 9.00 7.82
CA GLU A 582 3.85 7.63 7.84
C GLU A 582 4.86 6.73 8.53
N ASP A 583 4.39 5.58 9.01
CA ASP A 583 5.28 4.50 9.44
C ASP A 583 6.24 4.14 8.29
N PRO A 584 7.58 4.23 8.49
CA PRO A 584 8.57 3.90 7.48
C PRO A 584 8.37 2.49 6.89
N GLN A 585 7.94 1.52 7.68
CA GLN A 585 7.71 0.15 7.21
C GLN A 585 6.51 0.07 6.26
N LEU A 586 5.43 0.81 6.55
CA LEU A 586 4.26 0.91 5.67
C LEU A 586 4.59 1.67 4.39
N MET A 587 5.38 2.74 4.49
CA MET A 587 5.83 3.52 3.34
C MET A 587 6.69 2.67 2.39
N GLU A 588 7.65 1.90 2.94
CA GLU A 588 8.51 1.02 2.15
C GLU A 588 7.69 -0.09 1.49
N ARG A 589 6.83 -0.79 2.25
CA ARG A 589 5.94 -1.81 1.71
C ARG A 589 5.06 -1.28 0.59
N ARG A 590 4.46 -0.10 0.76
CA ARG A 590 3.61 0.54 -0.26
C ARG A 590 4.41 0.90 -1.50
N THR A 591 5.61 1.44 -1.33
CA THR A 591 6.50 1.77 -2.46
C THR A 591 6.86 0.53 -3.26
N THR A 592 7.13 -0.58 -2.59
CA THR A 592 7.39 -1.88 -3.22
C THR A 592 6.17 -2.38 -3.99
N ILE A 593 4.97 -2.35 -3.40
CA ILE A 593 3.71 -2.74 -4.06
C ILE A 593 3.43 -1.85 -5.27
N ALA A 594 3.62 -0.53 -5.16
CA ALA A 594 3.40 0.42 -6.24
C ALA A 594 4.36 0.18 -7.42
N LYS A 595 5.65 -0.05 -7.15
CA LYS A 595 6.64 -0.42 -8.18
C LYS A 595 6.28 -1.74 -8.86
N ARG A 596 5.84 -2.73 -8.09
CA ARG A 596 5.38 -4.02 -8.63
C ARG A 596 4.15 -3.81 -9.51
N LEU A 597 3.16 -3.04 -9.07
CA LEU A 597 1.96 -2.73 -9.85
C LEU A 597 2.28 -2.04 -11.18
N GLU A 598 3.19 -1.06 -11.16
CA GLU A 598 3.65 -0.36 -12.37
C GLU A 598 4.29 -1.31 -13.37
N LEU A 599 5.12 -2.24 -12.89
CA LEU A 599 5.72 -3.28 -13.73
C LEU A 599 4.66 -4.19 -14.37
N TYR A 600 3.69 -4.67 -13.60
CA TYR A 600 2.65 -5.55 -14.15
C TYR A 600 1.76 -4.81 -15.16
N LYS A 601 1.49 -3.52 -14.94
CA LYS A 601 0.80 -2.66 -15.92
C LYS A 601 1.63 -2.50 -17.19
N SER A 602 2.91 -2.18 -17.07
CA SER A 602 3.82 -2.09 -18.22
C SER A 602 3.89 -3.41 -18.98
N ALA A 603 3.98 -4.55 -18.28
CA ALA A 603 4.01 -5.87 -18.89
C ALA A 603 2.71 -6.16 -19.65
N ARG A 604 1.55 -5.80 -19.09
CA ARG A 604 0.25 -5.92 -19.77
C ARG A 604 0.22 -5.08 -21.05
N ASP A 605 0.59 -3.81 -20.95
CA ASP A 605 0.56 -2.87 -22.08
C ASP A 605 1.53 -3.32 -23.19
N GLU A 606 2.69 -3.88 -22.82
CA GLU A 606 3.62 -4.50 -23.77
C GLU A 606 3.02 -5.75 -24.44
N ILE A 607 2.35 -6.63 -23.69
CA ILE A 607 1.70 -7.82 -24.27
C ILE A 607 0.59 -7.41 -25.25
N ASP A 608 -0.25 -6.44 -24.87
CA ASP A 608 -1.33 -5.94 -25.72
C ASP A 608 -0.78 -5.31 -27.01
N SER A 609 0.35 -4.60 -26.94
CA SER A 609 0.99 -4.00 -28.12
C SER A 609 1.46 -5.04 -29.16
N VAL A 610 1.73 -6.28 -28.72
CA VAL A 610 2.21 -7.39 -29.57
C VAL A 610 1.06 -8.32 -29.97
N ALA A 611 0.09 -8.56 -29.09
CA ALA A 611 -1.03 -9.48 -29.32
C ALA A 611 -2.03 -8.97 -30.37
N TRP A 612 -2.18 -7.65 -30.51
CA TRP A 612 -3.15 -7.01 -31.42
C TRP A 612 -2.54 -6.50 -32.75
N LYS A 613 -1.26 -6.82 -33.00
CA LYS A 613 -0.61 -6.60 -34.30
C LYS A 613 -0.52 -7.88 -35.10
#